data_AF-A0A3M6W0R0-F1
#
_entry.id   AF-A0A3M6W0R0-F1
#
_cell.length_a   1.000
_cell.length_b   1.000
_cell.length_c   1.000
_cell.angle_alpha   90.00
_cell.angle_beta   90.00
_cell.angle_gamma   90.00
#
_symmetry.space_group_name_H-M   'P 1'
#
loop_
_entity.id
_entity.type
_entity.pdbx_description
1 polymer ?
#
loop_
_entity_poly.entity_id
_entity_poly.type
_entity_poly.pdbx_seq_one_letter_code
_entity_poly.pdbx_strand_id
1 'polypeptide(L)'
;MAESDPSQPEPTPFPIRIVADPQVPPPPDSPQPRPNPSPSKRSDFFFEAWDKYLSIEPERTKKFSAVAKKIEEEKALIASTPGDGLQKQENAAKSWEQAATECKAKVAAIVQECRRLNQKYRDAVFNLEANSYCLQDLVGRFPNAIDSVESPPWVKRVEDIFDDPRFMNDSGSAPDVHQGNSGDCWFLASLLAVTAKKELMEKVCVARDEACGVYGFVFYRDGEFVHEVIDDKLYLRVGDDDDLAVVRNWDRDEKRGLALTHDEDKLKTQFQKGDEALYFSHCKSNETWLPLIEKAYAKAHGDYAAIEGGYASEGIEDLTGGVAAVINPEDIMDKERFWREQLSQVNKKYLFGGGSKPSNAKGLIGSHAYAVLEAWEEGDLKLLKLRNPWGDTEWEGDWSDGSKQWTPAMMQKLNHQFGDEGIFW
;
A
#
# COMPACT_ATOMS: atom_id res chain seq x y z
N MET A 1 -32.01 49.32 27.35
CA MET A 1 -31.34 49.10 28.64
C MET A 1 -31.23 47.61 28.83
N ALA A 2 -30.10 47.19 29.42
CA ALA A 2 -29.66 45.81 29.67
C ALA A 2 -29.22 45.03 28.42
N GLU A 3 -28.03 44.45 28.33
CA GLU A 3 -26.85 44.47 29.20
C GLU A 3 -25.69 43.90 28.37
N SER A 4 -24.53 44.56 28.42
CA SER A 4 -23.28 44.11 27.82
C SER A 4 -22.39 43.56 28.92
N ASP A 5 -21.83 42.36 28.73
CA ASP A 5 -20.70 41.85 29.51
C ASP A 5 -19.84 40.91 28.64
N PRO A 6 -18.52 40.77 28.89
CA PRO A 6 -17.48 40.99 27.90
C PRO A 6 -16.51 39.78 27.85
N SER A 7 -15.38 39.94 27.18
CA SER A 7 -14.13 39.17 27.37
C SER A 7 -14.11 37.65 27.05
N GLN A 8 -13.86 37.33 25.76
CA GLN A 8 -12.67 36.67 25.17
C GLN A 8 -12.00 35.43 25.85
N PRO A 9 -11.41 34.47 25.08
CA PRO A 9 -10.13 34.74 24.40
C PRO A 9 -9.96 34.20 22.97
N GLU A 10 -9.11 34.92 22.23
CA GLU A 10 -8.45 34.51 21.00
C GLU A 10 -7.52 33.29 21.22
N PRO A 11 -7.26 32.48 20.19
CA PRO A 11 -6.33 31.35 20.30
C PRO A 11 -4.87 31.85 20.36
N THR A 12 -4.28 31.85 21.55
CA THR A 12 -2.83 31.99 21.74
C THR A 12 -2.11 30.63 21.66
N PRO A 13 -0.85 30.59 21.20
CA PRO A 13 -0.08 29.35 21.02
C PRO A 13 0.35 28.76 22.38
N PHE A 14 0.35 27.41 22.44
CA PHE A 14 0.74 26.49 23.53
C PHE A 14 1.61 27.00 24.70
N PRO A 15 1.38 26.49 25.93
CA PRO A 15 2.10 25.27 26.37
C PRO A 15 1.22 24.27 27.15
N ILE A 16 1.29 22.99 26.76
CA ILE A 16 0.65 21.87 27.49
C ILE A 16 1.47 21.57 28.75
N ARG A 17 0.82 21.58 29.93
CA ARG A 17 1.41 21.10 31.19
C ARG A 17 0.69 19.81 31.61
N ILE A 18 1.39 18.69 31.55
CA ILE A 18 0.89 17.39 32.00
C ILE A 18 0.97 17.35 33.54
N VAL A 19 -0.16 17.14 34.21
CA VAL A 19 -0.23 16.91 35.66
C VAL A 19 -0.32 15.40 35.89
N ALA A 20 0.65 14.84 36.61
CA ALA A 20 0.61 13.44 37.02
C ALA A 20 -0.38 13.25 38.19
N ASP A 21 -1.25 12.25 38.07
CA ASP A 21 -2.17 11.81 39.13
C ASP A 21 -1.38 11.19 40.31
N PRO A 22 -1.46 11.75 41.54
CA PRO A 22 -0.64 11.31 42.65
C PRO A 22 -1.33 10.21 43.46
N GLN A 23 -1.50 8.99 42.94
CA GLN A 23 -1.80 7.83 43.80
C GLN A 23 -1.65 6.41 43.22
N VAL A 24 -0.63 6.13 42.41
CA VAL A 24 -0.23 4.73 42.10
C VAL A 24 1.08 4.40 42.83
N PRO A 25 1.10 3.40 43.76
CA PRO A 25 2.33 3.00 44.41
C PRO A 25 3.29 2.34 43.40
N PRO A 26 4.61 2.52 43.54
CA PRO A 26 5.58 1.99 42.58
C PRO A 26 5.59 0.45 42.60
N PRO A 27 5.81 -0.21 41.44
CA PRO A 27 6.01 -1.65 41.38
C PRO A 27 7.31 -2.07 42.11
N PRO A 28 7.38 -3.31 42.62
CA PRO A 28 8.56 -3.78 43.35
C PRO A 28 9.82 -3.79 42.48
N ASP A 29 10.97 -3.52 43.12
CA ASP A 29 12.28 -3.38 42.48
C ASP A 29 12.60 -4.54 41.52
N SER A 30 12.89 -4.17 40.28
CA SER A 30 13.41 -5.08 39.26
C SER A 30 14.84 -5.51 39.63
N PRO A 31 15.24 -6.78 39.44
CA PRO A 31 16.61 -7.21 39.69
C PRO A 31 17.59 -6.40 38.81
N GLN A 32 18.67 -5.91 39.43
CA GLN A 32 19.65 -5.04 38.77
C GLN A 32 20.20 -5.64 37.47
N PRO A 33 20.43 -4.83 36.42
CA PRO A 33 21.00 -5.32 35.18
C PRO A 33 22.42 -5.83 35.43
N ARG A 34 22.72 -7.02 34.92
CA ARG A 34 24.11 -7.50 34.83
C ARG A 34 24.91 -6.54 33.94
N PRO A 35 26.18 -6.24 34.25
CA PRO A 35 27.01 -5.42 33.39
C PRO A 35 27.12 -6.07 32.00
N ASN A 36 26.89 -5.27 30.95
CA ASN A 36 27.05 -5.72 29.58
C ASN A 36 28.46 -6.30 29.38
N PRO A 37 28.60 -7.46 28.70
CA PRO A 37 29.92 -7.90 28.28
C PRO A 37 30.56 -6.82 27.42
N SER A 38 31.84 -6.54 27.67
CA SER A 38 32.65 -5.65 26.85
C SER A 38 32.49 -6.01 25.37
N PRO A 39 32.29 -5.03 24.46
CA PRO A 39 32.06 -5.32 23.05
C PRO A 39 33.23 -6.16 22.52
N SER A 40 32.91 -7.30 21.91
CA SER A 40 33.93 -8.06 21.17
C SER A 40 34.52 -7.15 20.11
N LYS A 41 35.85 -7.12 20.01
CA LYS A 41 36.52 -6.41 18.91
C LYS A 41 35.96 -6.98 17.61
N ARG A 42 35.27 -6.14 16.84
CA ARG A 42 34.73 -6.47 15.52
C ARG A 42 35.92 -6.66 14.57
N SER A 43 36.44 -7.88 14.48
CA SER A 43 37.63 -8.22 13.70
C SER A 43 37.25 -8.61 12.27
N ASP A 44 36.50 -7.76 11.58
CA ASP A 44 36.20 -7.99 10.17
C ASP A 44 36.86 -6.90 9.31
N PHE A 45 37.49 -7.31 8.22
CA PHE A 45 38.35 -6.48 7.36
C PHE A 45 37.67 -5.19 6.89
N PHE A 46 36.34 -5.22 6.77
CA PHE A 46 35.50 -4.07 6.45
C PHE A 46 35.59 -2.94 7.48
N PHE A 47 35.56 -3.26 8.77
CA PHE A 47 35.64 -2.27 9.85
C PHE A 47 37.06 -1.75 10.06
N GLU A 48 38.08 -2.60 9.89
CA GLU A 48 39.49 -2.17 9.94
C GLU A 48 39.85 -1.16 8.84
N ALA A 49 39.27 -1.33 7.64
CA ALA A 49 39.46 -0.39 6.53
C ALA A 49 38.84 0.99 6.83
N TRP A 50 37.69 1.02 7.50
CA TRP A 50 36.98 2.25 7.88
C TRP A 50 37.63 2.97 9.07
N ASP A 51 38.18 2.22 10.04
CA ASP A 51 38.93 2.80 11.17
C ASP A 51 40.12 3.64 10.71
N LYS A 52 40.74 3.31 9.57
CA LYS A 52 41.82 4.11 8.95
C LYS A 52 41.36 5.51 8.51
N TYR A 53 40.08 5.68 8.18
CA TYR A 53 39.51 6.96 7.79
C TYR A 53 38.83 7.70 8.94
N LEU A 54 38.38 6.99 9.97
CA LEU A 54 37.72 7.55 11.14
C LEU A 54 38.70 7.95 12.26
N SER A 55 39.95 7.46 12.24
CA SER A 55 40.96 7.76 13.26
C SER A 55 41.89 8.92 12.90
N ILE A 56 41.36 10.13 13.00
CA ILE A 56 42.14 11.23 13.59
C ILE A 56 41.24 11.91 14.62
N GLU A 57 41.02 11.28 15.78
CA GLU A 57 40.87 12.07 17.00
C GLU A 57 42.28 12.52 17.39
N PRO A 58 42.68 13.79 17.19
CA PRO A 58 43.95 14.23 17.71
C PRO A 58 43.73 14.44 19.21
N GLU A 59 44.24 13.55 20.06
CA GLU A 59 44.31 13.81 21.49
C GLU A 59 45.07 15.12 21.82
N ARG A 60 45.78 15.70 20.84
CA ARG A 60 46.42 17.01 20.91
C ARG A 60 45.47 18.22 20.84
N THR A 61 44.28 18.14 20.26
CA THR A 61 43.37 19.31 20.13
C THR A 61 42.48 19.54 21.35
N LYS A 62 42.28 18.54 22.21
CA LYS A 62 41.46 18.66 23.43
C LYS A 62 42.01 19.69 24.45
N LYS A 63 43.32 20.01 24.40
CA LYS A 63 43.95 20.93 25.38
C LYS A 63 44.08 22.40 24.93
N PHE A 64 43.96 22.70 23.63
CA PHE A 64 44.29 24.03 23.09
C PHE A 64 43.19 24.69 22.25
N SER A 65 42.18 23.95 21.79
CA SER A 65 41.07 24.53 21.06
C SER A 65 40.01 25.08 22.01
N ALA A 66 39.70 26.38 21.90
CA ALA A 66 38.58 27.00 22.61
C ALA A 66 37.24 26.31 22.28
N VAL A 67 37.11 25.80 21.05
CA VAL A 67 35.92 25.04 20.60
C VAL A 67 35.85 23.68 21.31
N ALA A 68 36.98 22.98 21.45
CA ALA A 68 37.00 21.70 22.16
C ALA A 68 36.69 21.85 23.66
N LYS A 69 37.18 22.92 24.29
CA LYS A 69 36.81 23.25 25.68
C LYS A 69 35.33 23.56 25.80
N LYS A 70 34.77 24.36 24.89
CA LYS A 70 33.34 24.70 24.88
C LYS A 70 32.47 23.45 24.72
N ILE A 71 32.86 22.49 23.88
CA ILE A 71 32.15 21.22 23.72
C ILE A 71 32.19 20.38 25.00
N GLU A 72 33.31 20.33 25.71
CA GLU A 72 33.39 19.60 26.99
C GLU A 72 32.63 20.31 28.12
N GLU A 73 32.63 21.64 28.14
CA GLU A 73 31.79 22.45 29.04
C GLU A 73 30.29 22.21 28.76
N GLU A 74 29.88 22.16 27.49
CA GLU A 74 28.51 21.82 27.08
C GLU A 74 28.14 20.39 27.46
N LYS A 75 29.03 19.40 27.25
CA LYS A 75 28.80 18.01 27.69
C LYS A 75 28.65 17.91 29.21
N ALA A 76 29.49 18.61 29.98
CA ALA A 76 29.39 18.67 31.43
C ALA A 76 28.10 19.35 31.89
N LEU A 77 27.67 20.40 31.19
CA LEU A 77 26.41 21.10 31.45
C LEU A 77 25.20 20.19 31.18
N ILE A 78 25.19 19.46 30.05
CA ILE A 78 24.17 18.47 29.70
C ILE A 78 24.12 17.36 30.75
N ALA A 79 25.27 16.85 31.22
CA ALA A 79 25.34 15.85 32.27
C ALA A 79 24.87 16.36 33.64
N SER A 80 25.02 17.66 33.91
CA SER A 80 24.60 18.32 35.16
C SER A 80 23.10 18.70 35.19
N THR A 81 22.39 18.52 34.07
CA THR A 81 20.95 18.84 33.97
C THR A 81 20.13 17.59 33.57
N PRO A 82 20.06 16.55 34.43
CA PRO A 82 19.27 15.36 34.13
C PRO A 82 17.77 15.70 34.23
N GLY A 83 17.15 16.04 33.10
CA GLY A 83 15.71 16.29 32.99
C GLY A 83 15.29 17.46 32.09
N ASP A 84 16.20 18.39 31.75
CA ASP A 84 15.88 19.58 30.94
C ASP A 84 16.27 19.46 29.45
N GLY A 85 16.70 18.26 29.01
CA GLY A 85 16.97 17.94 27.60
C GLY A 85 16.01 16.88 27.07
N LEU A 86 15.86 16.78 25.74
CA LEU A 86 15.15 15.71 25.04
C LEU A 86 15.75 14.34 25.42
N GLN A 87 15.27 13.77 26.54
CA GLN A 87 15.70 12.51 27.14
C GLN A 87 14.91 11.31 26.58
N LYS A 88 14.32 11.46 25.39
CA LYS A 88 13.72 10.34 24.70
C LYS A 88 14.73 9.81 23.70
N GLN A 89 15.34 8.66 24.02
CA GLN A 89 15.73 7.70 22.99
C GLN A 89 14.44 7.19 22.34
N GLU A 90 13.80 8.01 21.52
CA GLU A 90 12.81 7.51 20.58
C GLU A 90 13.56 6.83 19.44
N ASN A 91 13.02 5.69 18.98
CA ASN A 91 13.49 5.09 17.75
C ASN A 91 13.35 6.14 16.63
N ALA A 92 14.39 6.31 15.80
CA ALA A 92 14.32 7.25 14.69
C ALA A 92 13.22 6.84 13.68
N ALA A 93 12.96 5.53 13.57
CA ALA A 93 11.87 5.01 12.75
C ALA A 93 10.52 5.26 13.41
N LYS A 94 9.63 5.94 12.69
CA LYS A 94 8.23 6.11 13.12
C LYS A 94 7.54 4.76 13.29
N SER A 95 6.88 4.57 14.44
CA SER A 95 6.02 3.40 14.66
C SER A 95 4.72 3.52 13.89
N TRP A 96 4.03 2.39 13.67
CA TRP A 96 2.72 2.38 13.05
C TRP A 96 1.72 3.24 13.83
N GLU A 97 1.72 3.17 15.17
CA GLU A 97 0.80 3.95 16.02
C GLU A 97 1.01 5.44 15.85
N GLN A 98 2.27 5.88 15.73
CA GLN A 98 2.60 7.28 15.48
C GLN A 98 2.09 7.71 14.10
N ALA A 99 2.42 6.97 13.04
CA ALA A 99 2.00 7.30 11.68
C ALA A 99 0.46 7.31 11.55
N ALA A 100 -0.23 6.33 12.14
CA ALA A 100 -1.68 6.26 12.15
C ALA A 100 -2.32 7.41 12.92
N THR A 101 -1.73 7.83 14.04
CA THR A 101 -2.22 8.96 14.84
C THR A 101 -2.06 10.29 14.09
N GLU A 102 -0.89 10.50 13.47
CA GLU A 102 -0.62 11.68 12.61
C GLU A 102 -1.60 11.72 11.43
N CYS A 103 -1.82 10.59 10.76
CA CYS A 103 -2.75 10.47 9.64
C CYS A 103 -4.19 10.80 10.05
N LYS A 104 -4.68 10.20 11.15
CA LYS A 104 -6.02 10.46 11.70
C LYS A 104 -6.22 11.93 12.04
N ALA A 105 -5.22 12.55 12.68
CA ALA A 105 -5.28 13.97 13.03
C ALA A 105 -5.34 14.86 11.78
N LYS A 106 -4.53 14.55 10.75
CA LYS A 106 -4.52 15.27 9.47
C LYS A 106 -5.86 15.15 8.73
N VAL A 107 -6.41 13.94 8.63
CA VAL A 107 -7.74 13.71 8.03
C VAL A 107 -8.82 14.48 8.80
N ALA A 108 -8.83 14.44 10.13
CA ALA A 108 -9.81 15.17 10.93
C ALA A 108 -9.73 16.70 10.71
N ALA A 109 -8.53 17.26 10.62
CA ALA A 109 -8.33 18.67 10.33
C ALA A 109 -8.83 19.05 8.92
N ILE A 110 -8.54 18.21 7.92
CA ILE A 110 -9.05 18.39 6.55
C ILE A 110 -10.58 18.36 6.53
N VAL A 111 -11.20 17.38 7.19
CA VAL A 111 -12.66 17.26 7.27
C VAL A 111 -13.29 18.49 7.91
N GLN A 112 -12.71 19.03 8.98
CA GLN A 112 -13.19 20.25 9.62
C GLN A 112 -13.17 21.43 8.64
N GLU A 113 -12.08 21.58 7.88
CA GLU A 113 -11.91 22.66 6.92
C GLU A 113 -12.83 22.49 5.70
N CYS A 114 -12.96 21.28 5.17
CA CYS A 114 -13.90 20.95 4.09
C CYS A 114 -15.34 21.33 4.46
N ARG A 115 -15.78 20.97 5.67
CA ARG A 115 -17.11 21.33 6.18
C ARG A 115 -17.26 22.84 6.40
N ARG A 116 -16.21 23.51 6.90
CA ARG A 116 -16.20 24.98 7.09
C ARG A 116 -16.33 25.74 5.77
N LEU A 117 -15.65 25.27 4.73
CA LEU A 117 -15.64 25.88 3.40
C LEU A 117 -16.78 25.41 2.50
N ASN A 118 -17.51 24.36 2.91
CA ASN A 118 -18.47 23.64 2.06
C ASN A 118 -17.84 23.18 0.74
N GLN A 119 -16.67 22.55 0.84
CA GLN A 119 -15.88 22.08 -0.30
C GLN A 119 -15.28 20.71 -0.01
N LYS A 120 -15.27 19.84 -1.02
CA LYS A 120 -14.56 18.56 -0.94
C LYS A 120 -13.06 18.76 -0.89
N TYR A 121 -12.36 17.83 -0.27
CA TYR A 121 -10.91 17.81 -0.24
C TYR A 121 -10.35 17.68 -1.66
N ARG A 122 -9.22 18.34 -1.87
CA ARG A 122 -8.40 18.24 -3.06
C ARG A 122 -6.96 18.16 -2.61
N ASP A 123 -6.27 17.14 -3.06
CA ASP A 123 -4.85 16.97 -2.77
C ASP A 123 -4.05 17.93 -3.65
N ALA A 124 -3.55 19.00 -3.05
CA ALA A 124 -2.77 20.01 -3.76
C ALA A 124 -1.40 19.47 -4.23
N VAL A 125 -0.86 18.44 -3.56
CA VAL A 125 0.46 17.87 -3.86
C VAL A 125 0.34 16.76 -4.90
N PHE A 126 -0.74 15.97 -4.85
CA PHE A 126 -0.99 14.87 -5.80
C PHE A 126 -2.26 15.15 -6.63
N ASN A 127 -2.29 16.31 -7.28
CA ASN A 127 -3.43 16.80 -8.04
C ASN A 127 -3.46 16.19 -9.46
N LEU A 128 -4.24 15.12 -9.62
CA LEU A 128 -4.32 14.35 -10.88
C LEU A 128 -4.72 15.16 -12.12
N GLU A 129 -5.47 16.26 -11.96
CA GLU A 129 -5.93 17.11 -13.07
C GLU A 129 -4.89 18.13 -13.53
N ALA A 130 -3.94 18.48 -12.67
CA ALA A 130 -3.00 19.59 -12.93
C ALA A 130 -1.55 19.12 -13.10
N ASN A 131 -1.21 17.96 -12.55
CA ASN A 131 0.18 17.56 -12.36
C ASN A 131 0.47 16.29 -13.15
N SER A 132 1.22 16.43 -14.24
CA SER A 132 1.67 15.28 -15.04
C SER A 132 2.58 14.33 -14.26
N TYR A 133 3.30 14.84 -13.25
CA TYR A 133 4.14 14.03 -12.37
C TYR A 133 3.36 13.08 -11.47
N CYS A 134 2.02 13.14 -11.41
CA CYS A 134 1.27 12.08 -10.75
C CYS A 134 1.31 10.77 -11.56
N LEU A 135 1.51 10.87 -12.89
CA LEU A 135 1.60 9.74 -13.81
C LEU A 135 3.03 9.47 -14.26
N GLN A 136 3.80 10.53 -14.50
CA GLN A 136 5.10 10.44 -15.14
C GLN A 136 6.23 10.30 -14.14
N ASP A 137 7.15 9.37 -14.44
CA ASP A 137 8.42 9.28 -13.73
C ASP A 137 9.27 10.56 -13.93
N LEU A 138 10.39 10.66 -13.21
CA LEU A 138 11.31 11.80 -13.30
C LEU A 138 11.94 12.01 -14.70
N VAL A 139 11.83 11.04 -15.61
CA VAL A 139 12.30 11.14 -17.01
C VAL A 139 11.17 11.38 -18.00
N GLY A 140 9.94 11.61 -17.52
CA GLY A 140 8.77 11.92 -18.35
C GLY A 140 8.10 10.69 -18.97
N ARG A 141 8.39 9.49 -18.48
CA ARG A 141 7.79 8.25 -18.96
C ARG A 141 6.45 8.03 -18.27
N PHE A 142 5.44 7.70 -19.06
CA PHE A 142 4.16 7.24 -18.56
C PHE A 142 4.22 5.76 -18.15
N PRO A 143 3.25 5.30 -17.34
CA PRO A 143 3.04 3.88 -17.14
C PRO A 143 2.85 3.18 -18.49
N ASN A 144 3.40 1.99 -18.63
CA ASN A 144 3.21 1.18 -19.82
C ASN A 144 1.77 0.66 -19.83
N ALA A 145 0.98 1.16 -20.78
CA ALA A 145 -0.34 0.61 -21.04
C ALA A 145 -0.24 -0.89 -21.39
N ILE A 146 -1.02 -1.69 -20.69
CA ILE A 146 -1.25 -3.12 -20.97
C ILE A 146 -2.16 -3.26 -22.20
N ASP A 147 -3.07 -2.31 -22.40
CA ASP A 147 -3.97 -2.22 -23.55
C ASP A 147 -3.64 -1.04 -24.49
N SER A 148 -4.58 -0.68 -25.36
CA SER A 148 -4.39 0.34 -26.40
C SER A 148 -4.46 1.79 -25.92
N VAL A 149 -4.87 2.07 -24.69
CA VAL A 149 -5.02 3.44 -24.17
C VAL A 149 -3.72 3.87 -23.48
N GLU A 150 -2.84 4.57 -24.20
CA GLU A 150 -1.46 4.85 -23.74
C GLU A 150 -1.36 5.71 -22.47
N SER A 151 -2.35 6.56 -22.17
CA SER A 151 -2.38 7.41 -20.96
C SER A 151 -3.82 7.74 -20.60
N PRO A 152 -4.17 7.91 -19.31
CA PRO A 152 -5.53 8.27 -18.92
C PRO A 152 -5.88 9.68 -19.41
N PRO A 153 -6.96 9.84 -20.20
CA PRO A 153 -7.36 11.14 -20.73
C PRO A 153 -8.02 12.06 -19.69
N TRP A 154 -8.56 11.51 -18.59
CA TRP A 154 -9.46 12.30 -17.73
C TRP A 154 -9.46 11.85 -16.27
N VAL A 155 -10.08 12.67 -15.43
CA VAL A 155 -10.18 12.47 -13.99
C VAL A 155 -11.58 12.85 -13.50
N LYS A 156 -12.21 12.00 -12.69
CA LYS A 156 -13.49 12.31 -12.01
C LYS A 156 -13.45 11.93 -10.55
N ARG A 157 -14.36 12.48 -9.73
CA ARG A 157 -14.51 12.03 -8.34
C ARG A 157 -15.27 10.71 -8.33
N VAL A 158 -15.07 9.92 -7.27
CA VAL A 158 -15.80 8.68 -7.02
C VAL A 158 -17.31 8.82 -7.22
N GLU A 159 -17.94 9.87 -6.71
CA GLU A 159 -19.41 10.09 -6.83
C GLU A 159 -19.88 10.42 -8.26
N ASP A 160 -18.98 10.90 -9.10
CA ASP A 160 -19.29 11.16 -10.51
C ASP A 160 -19.20 9.87 -11.34
N ILE A 161 -18.43 8.89 -10.86
CA ILE A 161 -18.16 7.60 -11.53
C ILE A 161 -19.17 6.53 -11.10
N PHE A 162 -19.50 6.46 -9.80
CA PHE A 162 -20.34 5.43 -9.21
C PHE A 162 -21.64 6.00 -8.65
N ASP A 163 -22.74 5.27 -8.81
CA ASP A 163 -24.05 5.71 -8.32
C ASP A 163 -24.29 5.43 -6.82
N ASP A 164 -23.71 4.34 -6.28
CA ASP A 164 -23.70 4.02 -4.84
C ASP A 164 -22.30 3.56 -4.40
N PRO A 165 -21.31 4.46 -4.35
CA PRO A 165 -19.94 4.10 -4.01
C PRO A 165 -19.86 3.62 -2.56
N ARG A 166 -19.19 2.48 -2.36
CA ARG A 166 -18.81 1.95 -1.05
C ARG A 166 -17.30 1.91 -0.98
N PHE A 167 -16.72 2.15 0.19
CA PHE A 167 -15.28 1.94 0.33
C PHE A 167 -14.97 0.44 0.21
N MET A 168 -15.52 -0.38 1.11
CA MET A 168 -15.43 -1.84 1.12
C MET A 168 -16.71 -2.42 1.72
N ASN A 169 -17.21 -3.50 1.15
CA ASN A 169 -18.39 -4.24 1.58
C ASN A 169 -18.01 -5.24 2.69
N ASP A 170 -18.99 -5.66 3.50
CA ASP A 170 -18.76 -6.53 4.66
C ASP A 170 -18.39 -7.99 4.33
N SER A 171 -18.49 -8.39 3.07
CA SER A 171 -18.06 -9.70 2.58
C SER A 171 -16.53 -9.75 2.53
N GLY A 172 -15.89 -10.15 3.64
CA GLY A 172 -14.44 -10.08 3.87
C GLY A 172 -13.51 -10.95 3.00
N SER A 173 -13.91 -11.30 1.79
CA SER A 173 -12.98 -11.71 0.72
C SER A 173 -12.98 -10.62 -0.33
N ALA A 174 -11.87 -10.37 -1.01
CA ALA A 174 -11.78 -9.39 -2.08
C ALA A 174 -11.93 -10.04 -3.48
N PRO A 175 -12.98 -10.86 -3.81
CA PRO A 175 -13.12 -11.55 -5.10
C PRO A 175 -13.17 -10.59 -6.28
N ASP A 176 -13.36 -9.29 -6.04
CA ASP A 176 -13.67 -8.33 -7.08
C ASP A 176 -12.46 -7.54 -7.60
N VAL A 177 -11.23 -7.77 -7.10
CA VAL A 177 -10.01 -7.07 -7.55
C VAL A 177 -9.68 -7.39 -9.01
N HIS A 178 -9.59 -6.33 -9.82
CA HIS A 178 -9.13 -6.36 -11.22
C HIS A 178 -8.03 -5.32 -11.43
N GLN A 179 -6.98 -5.75 -12.10
CA GLN A 179 -5.90 -4.88 -12.54
C GLN A 179 -6.36 -4.02 -13.70
N GLY A 180 -6.00 -2.74 -13.64
CA GLY A 180 -6.21 -1.82 -14.75
C GLY A 180 -5.06 -1.81 -15.74
N ASN A 181 -4.88 -0.67 -16.37
CA ASN A 181 -3.95 -0.47 -17.46
C ASN A 181 -2.54 -0.03 -16.99
N SER A 182 -1.93 -0.79 -16.08
CA SER A 182 -0.58 -0.50 -15.56
C SER A 182 0.16 -1.75 -15.15
N GLY A 183 1.50 -1.74 -15.22
CA GLY A 183 2.37 -2.86 -14.87
C GLY A 183 2.58 -3.13 -13.37
N ASP A 184 1.58 -2.90 -12.52
CA ASP A 184 1.68 -2.95 -11.05
C ASP A 184 1.15 -4.26 -10.43
N CYS A 185 1.05 -5.34 -11.22
CA CYS A 185 0.48 -6.62 -10.79
C CYS A 185 1.04 -7.17 -9.48
N TRP A 186 2.32 -6.90 -9.21
CA TRP A 186 3.00 -7.28 -7.98
C TRP A 186 2.38 -6.64 -6.75
N PHE A 187 1.98 -5.37 -6.83
CA PHE A 187 1.31 -4.65 -5.75
C PHE A 187 -0.12 -5.17 -5.57
N LEU A 188 -0.88 -5.37 -6.65
CA LEU A 188 -2.24 -5.91 -6.57
C LEU A 188 -2.26 -7.36 -6.02
N ALA A 189 -1.30 -8.20 -6.41
CA ALA A 189 -1.12 -9.53 -5.82
C ALA A 189 -0.79 -9.45 -4.32
N SER A 190 -0.01 -8.44 -3.91
CA SER A 190 0.29 -8.18 -2.49
C SER A 190 -0.96 -7.78 -1.72
N LEU A 191 -1.78 -6.88 -2.27
CA LEU A 191 -3.07 -6.50 -1.71
C LEU A 191 -4.01 -7.69 -1.58
N LEU A 192 -4.06 -8.58 -2.57
CA LEU A 192 -4.84 -9.81 -2.50
C LEU A 192 -4.39 -10.74 -1.35
N ALA A 193 -3.09 -10.87 -1.13
CA ALA A 193 -2.57 -11.62 0.01
C ALA A 193 -2.93 -10.95 1.35
N VAL A 194 -2.82 -9.62 1.44
CA VAL A 194 -3.10 -8.86 2.66
C VAL A 194 -4.61 -8.80 2.98
N THR A 195 -5.45 -8.60 1.97
CA THR A 195 -6.93 -8.53 2.10
C THR A 195 -7.56 -9.84 2.52
N ALA A 196 -6.89 -10.97 2.31
CA ALA A 196 -7.30 -12.25 2.89
C ALA A 196 -7.33 -12.22 4.44
N LYS A 197 -6.73 -11.20 5.06
CA LYS A 197 -6.85 -10.88 6.49
C LYS A 197 -7.50 -9.51 6.70
N LYS A 198 -8.80 -9.51 7.03
CA LYS A 198 -9.58 -8.28 7.24
C LYS A 198 -8.92 -7.31 8.24
N GLU A 199 -8.28 -7.80 9.30
CA GLU A 199 -7.65 -6.93 10.30
C GLU A 199 -6.44 -6.16 9.76
N LEU A 200 -5.80 -6.64 8.69
CA LEU A 200 -4.68 -5.92 8.07
C LEU A 200 -5.17 -4.74 7.24
N MET A 201 -6.30 -4.87 6.54
CA MET A 201 -6.85 -3.76 5.75
C MET A 201 -7.23 -2.55 6.63
N GLU A 202 -7.79 -2.81 7.82
CA GLU A 202 -8.11 -1.77 8.81
C GLU A 202 -6.86 -1.04 9.34
N LYS A 203 -5.67 -1.68 9.25
CA LYS A 203 -4.39 -1.06 9.61
C LYS A 203 -3.79 -0.22 8.50
N VAL A 204 -4.16 -0.48 7.25
CA VAL A 204 -3.68 0.28 6.09
C VAL A 204 -4.53 1.53 5.89
N CYS A 205 -5.86 1.43 5.84
CA CYS A 205 -6.75 2.59 5.77
C CYS A 205 -7.23 3.00 7.17
N VAL A 206 -6.61 4.05 7.73
CA VAL A 206 -6.76 4.39 9.16
C VAL A 206 -7.78 5.50 9.44
N ALA A 207 -8.14 6.29 8.43
CA ALA A 207 -9.12 7.37 8.54
C ALA A 207 -9.70 7.71 7.16
N ARG A 208 -10.99 8.05 7.12
CA ARG A 208 -11.65 8.52 5.89
C ARG A 208 -12.92 9.30 6.21
N ASP A 209 -13.33 10.15 5.27
CA ASP A 209 -14.64 10.80 5.23
C ASP A 209 -15.06 10.91 3.76
N GLU A 210 -15.94 10.00 3.34
CA GLU A 210 -16.38 9.85 1.95
C GLU A 210 -17.15 11.08 1.44
N ALA A 211 -17.87 11.78 2.33
CA ALA A 211 -18.58 13.01 1.98
C ALA A 211 -17.61 14.17 1.67
N CYS A 212 -16.51 14.26 2.41
CA CYS A 212 -15.43 15.21 2.11
C CYS A 212 -14.52 14.71 0.98
N GLY A 213 -14.57 13.43 0.62
CA GLY A 213 -13.70 12.80 -0.37
C GLY A 213 -12.24 12.76 0.07
N VAL A 214 -11.97 12.44 1.34
CA VAL A 214 -10.60 12.34 1.91
C VAL A 214 -10.36 10.97 2.53
N TYR A 215 -9.18 10.41 2.25
CA TYR A 215 -8.77 9.08 2.72
C TYR A 215 -7.33 9.12 3.21
N GLY A 216 -7.07 8.48 4.33
CA GLY A 216 -5.77 8.41 4.99
C GLY A 216 -5.27 6.97 5.11
N PHE A 217 -4.11 6.72 4.52
CA PHE A 217 -3.44 5.42 4.47
C PHE A 217 -2.12 5.44 5.22
N VAL A 218 -1.67 4.27 5.68
CA VAL A 218 -0.38 4.06 6.32
C VAL A 218 0.34 2.93 5.61
N PHE A 219 1.58 3.19 5.22
CA PHE A 219 2.48 2.24 4.58
C PHE A 219 3.77 2.15 5.39
N TYR A 220 4.48 1.05 5.26
CA TYR A 220 5.85 0.90 5.71
C TYR A 220 6.77 1.20 4.53
N ARG A 221 7.80 2.01 4.74
CA ARG A 221 8.76 2.35 3.69
C ARG A 221 10.11 2.66 4.31
N ASP A 222 11.18 2.11 3.73
CA ASP A 222 12.57 2.42 4.08
C ASP A 222 12.89 2.33 5.59
N GLY A 223 12.20 1.43 6.31
CA GLY A 223 12.43 1.20 7.73
C GLY A 223 11.47 1.90 8.69
N GLU A 224 10.51 2.69 8.19
CA GLU A 224 9.55 3.40 9.03
C GLU A 224 8.12 3.38 8.48
N PHE A 225 7.13 3.61 9.35
CA PHE A 225 5.75 3.81 8.90
C PHE A 225 5.53 5.27 8.47
N VAL A 226 5.06 5.44 7.25
CA VAL A 226 4.67 6.71 6.63
C VAL A 226 3.17 6.75 6.41
N HIS A 227 2.59 7.94 6.31
CA HIS A 227 1.16 8.10 6.05
C HIS A 227 0.90 8.99 4.85
N GLU A 228 -0.09 8.61 4.05
CA GLU A 228 -0.53 9.37 2.89
C GLU A 228 -2.00 9.73 3.01
N VAL A 229 -2.31 10.99 2.72
CA VAL A 229 -3.69 11.50 2.67
C VAL A 229 -4.00 11.95 1.25
N ILE A 230 -5.00 11.36 0.62
CA ILE A 230 -5.40 11.59 -0.77
C ILE A 230 -6.86 12.07 -0.87
N ASP A 231 -7.20 12.69 -2.00
CA ASP A 231 -8.59 12.93 -2.40
C ASP A 231 -9.20 11.77 -3.20
N ASP A 232 -10.50 11.84 -3.48
CA ASP A 232 -11.30 10.81 -4.16
C ASP A 232 -11.33 10.91 -5.69
N LYS A 233 -10.42 11.66 -6.31
CA LYS A 233 -10.31 11.75 -7.76
C LYS A 233 -9.57 10.56 -8.35
N LEU A 234 -10.08 9.97 -9.43
CA LEU A 234 -9.51 8.79 -10.08
C LEU A 234 -9.39 9.00 -11.59
N TYR A 235 -8.37 8.38 -12.20
CA TYR A 235 -8.14 8.43 -13.65
C TYR A 235 -9.14 7.55 -14.40
N LEU A 236 -9.64 8.05 -15.53
CA LEU A 236 -10.58 7.37 -16.40
C LEU A 236 -9.95 6.97 -17.73
N ARG A 237 -10.55 5.99 -18.39
CA ARG A 237 -10.18 5.53 -19.74
C ARG A 237 -10.69 6.42 -20.86
N VAL A 238 -11.78 7.16 -20.62
CA VAL A 238 -12.46 8.01 -21.61
C VAL A 238 -12.67 9.41 -21.03
N GLY A 239 -12.23 10.42 -21.78
CA GLY A 239 -12.40 11.84 -21.46
C GLY A 239 -13.58 12.49 -22.13
N ASP A 240 -13.94 13.67 -21.63
CA ASP A 240 -15.03 14.48 -22.20
C ASP A 240 -14.67 14.99 -23.61
N ASP A 241 -13.37 15.18 -23.87
CA ASP A 241 -12.81 15.67 -25.14
C ASP A 241 -12.46 14.53 -26.13
N ASP A 242 -12.70 13.26 -25.80
CA ASP A 242 -12.41 12.13 -26.70
C ASP A 242 -13.46 12.03 -27.81
N ASP A 243 -13.02 11.84 -29.06
CA ASP A 243 -13.92 11.58 -30.19
C ASP A 243 -14.26 10.08 -30.25
N LEU A 244 -15.41 9.68 -29.71
CA LEU A 244 -15.85 8.28 -29.74
C LEU A 244 -16.56 7.94 -31.06
N ALA A 245 -16.32 6.73 -31.58
CA ALA A 245 -17.00 6.24 -32.77
C ALA A 245 -17.49 4.80 -32.59
N VAL A 246 -18.78 4.57 -32.82
CA VAL A 246 -19.34 3.22 -32.92
C VAL A 246 -19.13 2.70 -34.34
N VAL A 247 -18.41 1.59 -34.47
CA VAL A 247 -18.06 1.00 -35.76
C VAL A 247 -18.61 -0.42 -35.88
N ARG A 248 -19.15 -0.74 -37.05
CA ARG A 248 -19.56 -2.11 -37.40
C ARG A 248 -18.46 -2.80 -38.19
N ASN A 249 -18.31 -4.11 -37.97
CA ASN A 249 -17.29 -4.94 -38.61
C ASN A 249 -15.88 -4.37 -38.37
N TRP A 250 -15.58 -4.07 -37.09
CA TRP A 250 -14.28 -3.56 -36.71
C TRP A 250 -13.18 -4.57 -37.06
N ASP A 251 -12.26 -4.13 -37.90
CA ASP A 251 -11.00 -4.80 -38.17
C ASP A 251 -9.94 -4.22 -37.23
N ARG A 252 -9.43 -5.06 -36.32
CA ARG A 252 -8.45 -4.66 -35.30
C ARG A 252 -7.09 -4.34 -35.90
N ASP A 253 -6.69 -5.04 -36.96
CA ASP A 253 -5.36 -4.92 -37.57
C ASP A 253 -5.30 -3.68 -38.48
N GLU A 254 -6.36 -3.45 -39.24
CA GLU A 254 -6.49 -2.26 -40.10
C GLU A 254 -6.94 -1.01 -39.34
N LYS A 255 -7.45 -1.18 -38.11
CA LYS A 255 -8.11 -0.14 -37.30
C LYS A 255 -9.21 0.57 -38.08
N ARG A 256 -10.06 -0.20 -38.78
CA ARG A 256 -11.13 0.33 -39.63
C ARG A 256 -12.43 -0.43 -39.42
N GLY A 257 -13.53 0.31 -39.53
CA GLY A 257 -14.88 -0.25 -39.53
C GLY A 257 -15.85 0.74 -40.16
N LEU A 258 -17.09 0.29 -40.39
CA LEU A 258 -18.14 1.15 -40.91
C LEU A 258 -18.73 1.97 -39.76
N ALA A 259 -18.48 3.28 -39.74
CA ALA A 259 -19.03 4.18 -38.72
C ALA A 259 -20.57 4.15 -38.72
N LEU A 260 -21.13 4.05 -37.51
CA LEU A 260 -22.56 4.10 -37.25
C LEU A 260 -22.93 5.43 -36.58
N THR A 261 -24.11 5.94 -36.90
CA THR A 261 -24.70 7.07 -36.17
C THR A 261 -24.97 6.64 -34.73
N HIS A 262 -24.54 7.45 -33.79
CA HIS A 262 -24.73 7.21 -32.36
C HIS A 262 -24.89 8.56 -31.63
N ASP A 263 -25.26 8.49 -30.36
CA ASP A 263 -25.34 9.65 -29.46
C ASP A 263 -24.06 9.67 -28.63
N GLU A 264 -23.17 10.60 -28.96
CA GLU A 264 -21.83 10.66 -28.38
C GLU A 264 -21.87 10.99 -26.89
N ASP A 265 -22.73 11.91 -26.45
CA ASP A 265 -22.87 12.30 -25.04
C ASP A 265 -23.32 11.12 -24.18
N LYS A 266 -24.29 10.34 -24.68
CA LYS A 266 -24.73 9.11 -23.99
C LYS A 266 -23.63 8.07 -23.94
N LEU A 267 -22.86 7.94 -25.02
CA LEU A 267 -21.76 6.98 -25.09
C LEU A 267 -20.64 7.33 -24.10
N LYS A 268 -20.23 8.60 -24.06
CA LYS A 268 -19.27 9.13 -23.08
C LYS A 268 -19.74 8.89 -21.65
N THR A 269 -20.99 9.26 -21.36
CA THR A 269 -21.59 9.03 -20.04
C THR A 269 -21.53 7.55 -19.64
N GLN A 270 -21.79 6.63 -20.58
CA GLN A 270 -21.73 5.21 -20.32
C GLN A 270 -20.30 4.71 -20.04
N PHE A 271 -19.30 5.17 -20.81
CA PHE A 271 -17.90 4.76 -20.63
C PHE A 271 -17.17 5.45 -19.47
N GLN A 272 -17.79 6.47 -18.88
CA GLN A 272 -17.24 7.20 -17.72
C GLN A 272 -17.92 6.80 -16.39
N LYS A 273 -18.79 5.79 -16.42
CA LYS A 273 -19.55 5.30 -15.28
C LYS A 273 -19.21 3.85 -14.98
N GLY A 274 -19.25 3.50 -13.69
CA GLY A 274 -18.94 2.15 -13.23
C GLY A 274 -17.45 1.87 -13.14
N ASP A 275 -17.13 0.63 -12.84
CA ASP A 275 -15.77 0.15 -12.56
C ASP A 275 -14.90 0.11 -13.82
N GLU A 276 -15.44 -0.36 -14.95
CA GLU A 276 -14.73 -0.41 -16.24
C GLU A 276 -14.34 0.98 -16.77
N ALA A 277 -14.87 2.07 -16.21
CA ALA A 277 -14.47 3.42 -16.56
C ALA A 277 -13.07 3.80 -16.05
N LEU A 278 -12.61 3.13 -14.98
CA LEU A 278 -11.33 3.41 -14.33
C LEU A 278 -10.15 2.95 -15.20
N TYR A 279 -9.13 3.80 -15.29
CA TYR A 279 -7.91 3.49 -16.05
C TYR A 279 -7.04 2.47 -15.34
N PHE A 280 -6.85 2.66 -14.02
CA PHE A 280 -6.05 1.78 -13.17
C PHE A 280 -6.93 0.73 -12.49
N SER A 281 -6.49 0.18 -11.35
CA SER A 281 -7.18 -0.93 -10.68
C SER A 281 -8.63 -0.57 -10.30
N HIS A 282 -9.51 -1.57 -10.34
CA HIS A 282 -10.92 -1.41 -9.94
C HIS A 282 -11.50 -2.69 -9.32
N CYS A 283 -12.56 -2.53 -8.56
CA CYS A 283 -13.38 -3.66 -8.12
C CYS A 283 -14.50 -3.90 -9.13
N LYS A 284 -14.86 -5.16 -9.43
CA LYS A 284 -16.06 -5.56 -10.20
C LYS A 284 -17.37 -5.34 -9.42
N SER A 285 -17.46 -4.21 -8.73
CA SER A 285 -18.54 -3.78 -7.86
C SER A 285 -18.43 -2.26 -7.65
N ASN A 286 -19.32 -1.67 -6.85
CA ASN A 286 -19.21 -0.25 -6.47
C ASN A 286 -18.19 0.00 -5.34
N GLU A 287 -17.30 -0.95 -5.06
CA GLU A 287 -16.23 -0.78 -4.08
C GLU A 287 -15.10 0.10 -4.64
N THR A 288 -14.58 0.97 -3.78
CA THR A 288 -13.62 2.02 -4.18
C THR A 288 -12.31 1.94 -3.43
N TRP A 289 -12.17 1.02 -2.47
CA TRP A 289 -10.94 0.88 -1.69
C TRP A 289 -9.72 0.62 -2.55
N LEU A 290 -9.85 -0.20 -3.61
CA LEU A 290 -8.77 -0.64 -4.47
C LEU A 290 -8.13 0.51 -5.29
N PRO A 291 -8.89 1.26 -6.11
CA PRO A 291 -8.32 2.40 -6.82
C PRO A 291 -7.77 3.48 -5.88
N LEU A 292 -8.37 3.65 -4.69
CA LEU A 292 -7.91 4.64 -3.70
C LEU A 292 -6.60 4.22 -3.02
N ILE A 293 -6.44 2.95 -2.66
CA ILE A 293 -5.19 2.47 -2.04
C ILE A 293 -4.04 2.45 -3.05
N GLU A 294 -4.30 2.08 -4.31
CA GLU A 294 -3.33 2.15 -5.41
C GLU A 294 -2.86 3.59 -5.63
N LYS A 295 -3.80 4.55 -5.67
CA LYS A 295 -3.46 5.98 -5.75
C LYS A 295 -2.60 6.44 -4.58
N ALA A 296 -2.93 6.04 -3.36
CA ALA A 296 -2.15 6.40 -2.18
C ALA A 296 -0.75 5.78 -2.20
N TYR A 297 -0.63 4.56 -2.74
CA TYR A 297 0.63 3.87 -2.93
C TYR A 297 1.49 4.55 -4.01
N ALA A 298 0.91 4.86 -5.17
CA ALA A 298 1.55 5.66 -6.21
C ALA A 298 2.07 6.99 -5.65
N LYS A 299 1.25 7.71 -4.88
CA LYS A 299 1.66 8.94 -4.21
C LYS A 299 2.83 8.73 -3.25
N ALA A 300 2.77 7.68 -2.42
CA ALA A 300 3.87 7.35 -1.51
C ALA A 300 5.16 7.13 -2.32
N HIS A 301 5.10 6.45 -3.46
CA HIS A 301 6.28 6.14 -4.28
C HIS A 301 6.72 7.30 -5.20
N GLY A 302 5.83 8.25 -5.46
CA GLY A 302 6.08 9.48 -6.21
C GLY A 302 5.05 9.70 -7.32
N ASP A 303 4.73 8.65 -8.05
CA ASP A 303 3.87 8.65 -9.24
C ASP A 303 3.40 7.22 -9.61
N TYR A 304 2.47 7.09 -10.56
CA TYR A 304 1.98 5.79 -11.03
C TYR A 304 3.02 5.00 -11.85
N ALA A 305 3.95 5.65 -12.55
CA ALA A 305 5.01 4.94 -13.28
C ALA A 305 6.04 4.30 -12.33
N ALA A 306 6.24 4.88 -11.14
CA ALA A 306 7.15 4.40 -10.12
C ALA A 306 6.72 3.08 -9.46
N ILE A 307 5.45 2.69 -9.59
CA ILE A 307 4.92 1.43 -9.07
C ILE A 307 4.80 0.35 -10.16
N GLU A 308 5.31 0.61 -11.37
CA GLU A 308 5.40 -0.40 -12.41
C GLU A 308 6.58 -1.35 -12.22
N GLY A 309 6.29 -2.65 -12.20
CA GLY A 309 7.29 -3.70 -12.09
C GLY A 309 7.95 -3.75 -10.72
N GLY A 310 7.65 -4.80 -9.95
CA GLY A 310 8.23 -5.02 -8.63
C GLY A 310 8.00 -6.45 -8.16
N TYR A 311 8.31 -6.71 -6.89
CA TYR A 311 8.12 -8.03 -6.29
C TYR A 311 6.98 -8.03 -5.29
N ALA A 312 6.07 -9.01 -5.37
CA ALA A 312 4.97 -9.11 -4.40
C ALA A 312 5.45 -9.22 -2.93
N SER A 313 6.69 -9.63 -2.69
CA SER A 313 7.32 -9.55 -1.37
C SER A 313 7.45 -8.12 -0.87
N GLU A 314 7.89 -7.19 -1.71
CA GLU A 314 8.05 -5.77 -1.37
C GLU A 314 6.69 -5.16 -1.05
N GLY A 315 5.67 -5.44 -1.87
CA GLY A 315 4.32 -4.91 -1.62
C GLY A 315 3.72 -5.44 -0.32
N ILE A 316 3.96 -6.70 0.02
CA ILE A 316 3.56 -7.27 1.32
C ILE A 316 4.33 -6.59 2.47
N GLU A 317 5.63 -6.32 2.32
CA GLU A 317 6.41 -5.58 3.33
C GLU A 317 5.86 -4.17 3.53
N ASP A 318 5.62 -3.44 2.46
CA ASP A 318 5.11 -2.06 2.52
C ASP A 318 3.72 -1.99 3.14
N LEU A 319 2.88 -3.00 2.95
CA LEU A 319 1.53 -3.06 3.54
C LEU A 319 1.54 -3.51 5.02
N THR A 320 2.60 -4.14 5.51
CA THR A 320 2.58 -4.82 6.83
C THR A 320 3.69 -4.41 7.78
N GLY A 321 4.79 -3.84 7.29
CA GLY A 321 6.06 -3.71 8.03
C GLY A 321 6.71 -5.05 8.40
N GLY A 322 6.30 -6.13 7.74
CA GLY A 322 6.87 -7.47 7.92
C GLY A 322 8.25 -7.62 7.30
N VAL A 323 8.78 -8.84 7.35
CA VAL A 323 10.00 -9.23 6.64
C VAL A 323 9.63 -10.29 5.62
N ALA A 324 9.91 -10.01 4.36
CA ALA A 324 9.74 -10.94 3.27
C ALA A 324 11.04 -11.68 2.96
N ALA A 325 10.86 -12.88 2.41
CA ALA A 325 11.93 -13.69 1.88
C ALA A 325 11.47 -14.23 0.53
N VAL A 326 12.32 -14.11 -0.49
CA VAL A 326 12.06 -14.69 -1.81
C VAL A 326 12.71 -16.06 -1.87
N ILE A 327 11.91 -17.07 -2.21
CA ILE A 327 12.36 -18.46 -2.28
C ILE A 327 12.19 -18.95 -3.72
N ASN A 328 13.28 -19.39 -4.35
CA ASN A 328 13.19 -20.12 -5.60
C ASN A 328 12.74 -21.56 -5.31
N PRO A 329 11.66 -22.06 -5.94
CA PRO A 329 11.20 -23.44 -5.74
C PRO A 329 12.27 -24.51 -6.01
N GLU A 330 13.27 -24.20 -6.84
CA GLU A 330 14.41 -25.09 -7.14
C GLU A 330 15.38 -25.25 -5.94
N ASP A 331 15.45 -24.26 -5.06
CA ASP A 331 16.36 -24.24 -3.90
C ASP A 331 15.74 -24.88 -2.65
N ILE A 332 14.49 -25.35 -2.74
CA ILE A 332 13.79 -26.02 -1.64
C ILE A 332 14.33 -27.44 -1.47
N MET A 333 15.16 -27.63 -0.44
CA MET A 333 15.76 -28.94 -0.13
C MET A 333 14.74 -30.01 0.29
N ASP A 334 13.76 -29.64 1.11
CA ASP A 334 12.73 -30.55 1.63
C ASP A 334 11.34 -29.93 1.38
N LYS A 335 10.71 -30.37 0.28
CA LYS A 335 9.41 -29.86 -0.17
C LYS A 335 8.27 -30.24 0.78
N GLU A 336 8.34 -31.40 1.42
CA GLU A 336 7.35 -31.85 2.39
C GLU A 336 7.41 -31.03 3.68
N ARG A 337 8.62 -30.75 4.14
CA ARG A 337 8.82 -29.82 5.25
C ARG A 337 8.38 -28.40 4.90
N PHE A 338 8.72 -27.92 3.71
CA PHE A 338 8.27 -26.61 3.22
C PHE A 338 6.75 -26.50 3.19
N TRP A 339 6.06 -27.53 2.67
CA TRP A 339 4.61 -27.59 2.69
C TRP A 339 4.04 -27.51 4.12
N ARG A 340 4.49 -28.41 5.00
CA ARG A 340 3.96 -28.53 6.37
C ARG A 340 4.28 -27.33 7.26
N GLU A 341 5.47 -26.75 7.15
CA GLU A 341 5.93 -25.68 8.04
C GLU A 341 5.68 -24.27 7.47
N GLN A 342 5.48 -24.12 6.15
CA GLN A 342 5.37 -22.83 5.48
C GLN A 342 4.07 -22.67 4.67
N LEU A 343 3.89 -23.39 3.55
CA LEU A 343 2.72 -23.18 2.67
C LEU A 343 1.38 -23.45 3.38
N SER A 344 1.29 -24.51 4.19
CA SER A 344 0.07 -24.81 4.96
C SER A 344 -0.30 -23.75 6.01
N GLN A 345 0.62 -22.82 6.27
CA GLN A 345 0.47 -21.67 7.17
C GLN A 345 0.12 -20.37 6.42
N VAL A 346 -0.17 -20.43 5.11
CA VAL A 346 -0.73 -19.31 4.34
C VAL A 346 -1.96 -18.74 5.05
N ASN A 347 -2.05 -17.42 5.12
CA ASN A 347 -3.10 -16.67 5.82
C ASN A 347 -3.26 -16.99 7.31
N LYS A 348 -2.37 -17.79 7.90
CA LYS A 348 -2.26 -18.02 9.35
C LYS A 348 -1.05 -17.28 9.88
N LYS A 349 0.14 -17.71 9.46
CA LYS A 349 1.43 -17.15 9.87
C LYS A 349 2.10 -16.33 8.75
N TYR A 350 1.96 -16.76 7.51
CA TYR A 350 2.66 -16.16 6.38
C TYR A 350 1.67 -15.67 5.32
N LEU A 351 2.11 -14.65 4.58
CA LEU A 351 1.48 -14.20 3.34
C LEU A 351 2.42 -14.61 2.19
N PHE A 352 1.83 -14.97 1.06
CA PHE A 352 2.59 -15.48 -0.08
C PHE A 352 2.13 -14.79 -1.35
N GLY A 353 3.08 -14.18 -2.05
CA GLY A 353 3.00 -13.92 -3.47
C GLY A 353 3.88 -14.90 -4.23
N GLY A 354 3.58 -15.13 -5.49
CA GLY A 354 4.37 -15.98 -6.37
C GLY A 354 4.40 -15.41 -7.78
N GLY A 355 5.37 -15.85 -8.57
CA GLY A 355 5.46 -15.50 -9.98
C GLY A 355 6.28 -16.56 -10.70
N SER A 356 6.20 -16.56 -12.02
CA SER A 356 6.95 -17.49 -12.85
C SER A 356 7.90 -16.75 -13.79
N LYS A 357 8.95 -17.43 -14.25
CA LYS A 357 9.82 -16.94 -15.34
C LYS A 357 8.95 -16.70 -16.60
N PRO A 358 9.43 -15.91 -17.59
CA PRO A 358 8.67 -15.69 -18.83
C PRO A 358 8.39 -17.01 -19.57
N SER A 359 7.23 -17.61 -19.30
CA SER A 359 6.71 -18.77 -19.99
C SER A 359 5.20 -18.83 -19.79
N ASN A 360 4.45 -18.82 -20.89
CA ASN A 360 3.01 -19.03 -20.84
C ASN A 360 2.75 -20.51 -21.07
N ALA A 361 2.36 -21.22 -20.02
CA ALA A 361 2.11 -22.66 -20.07
C ALA A 361 0.86 -22.99 -19.27
N LYS A 362 -0.10 -23.67 -19.92
CA LYS A 362 -1.36 -24.12 -19.31
C LYS A 362 -2.11 -22.97 -18.62
N GLY A 363 -2.29 -21.85 -19.32
CA GLY A 363 -2.98 -20.67 -18.80
C GLY A 363 -2.22 -19.78 -17.82
N LEU A 364 -1.09 -20.21 -17.25
CA LEU A 364 -0.26 -19.31 -16.42
C LEU A 364 0.44 -18.25 -17.27
N ILE A 365 0.52 -17.04 -16.73
CA ILE A 365 1.22 -15.91 -17.31
C ILE A 365 2.62 -15.80 -16.69
N GLY A 366 3.63 -15.76 -17.56
CA GLY A 366 5.02 -15.54 -17.17
C GLY A 366 5.32 -14.08 -16.85
N SER A 367 6.31 -13.84 -15.98
CA SER A 367 6.67 -12.49 -15.50
C SER A 367 5.48 -11.73 -14.89
N HIS A 368 4.58 -12.46 -14.24
CA HIS A 368 3.37 -11.95 -13.62
C HIS A 368 3.24 -12.44 -12.19
N ALA A 369 2.65 -11.62 -11.33
CA ALA A 369 2.49 -11.90 -9.92
C ALA A 369 1.11 -12.48 -9.61
N TYR A 370 1.08 -13.49 -8.75
CA TYR A 370 -0.11 -14.17 -8.25
C TYR A 370 -0.11 -14.15 -6.73
N ALA A 371 -1.28 -14.06 -6.10
CA ALA A 371 -1.42 -14.26 -4.66
C ALA A 371 -1.70 -15.74 -4.35
N VAL A 372 -1.13 -16.26 -3.27
CA VAL A 372 -1.55 -17.57 -2.73
C VAL A 372 -2.54 -17.32 -1.59
N LEU A 373 -3.76 -17.81 -1.76
CA LEU A 373 -4.87 -17.56 -0.87
C LEU A 373 -5.11 -18.70 0.12
N GLU A 374 -4.87 -19.94 -0.29
CA GLU A 374 -5.18 -21.10 0.53
C GLU A 374 -4.25 -22.26 0.21
N ALA A 375 -4.01 -23.10 1.21
CA ALA A 375 -3.34 -24.39 1.06
C ALA A 375 -4.25 -25.46 1.64
N TRP A 376 -4.50 -26.50 0.85
CA TRP A 376 -5.39 -27.60 1.20
C TRP A 376 -4.70 -28.94 1.02
N GLU A 377 -4.93 -29.86 1.96
CA GLU A 377 -4.32 -31.18 1.98
C GLU A 377 -5.30 -32.23 2.49
N GLU A 378 -5.43 -33.34 1.76
CA GLU A 378 -6.14 -34.54 2.20
C GLU A 378 -5.46 -35.80 1.64
N GLY A 379 -4.93 -36.65 2.52
CA GLY A 379 -4.13 -37.80 2.10
C GLY A 379 -2.86 -37.36 1.38
N ASP A 380 -2.66 -37.85 0.15
CA ASP A 380 -1.50 -37.49 -0.68
C ASP A 380 -1.75 -36.27 -1.57
N LEU A 381 -2.98 -35.74 -1.61
CA LEU A 381 -3.35 -34.61 -2.46
C LEU A 381 -3.08 -33.28 -1.73
N LYS A 382 -2.27 -32.42 -2.36
CA LYS A 382 -1.89 -31.09 -1.90
C LYS A 382 -2.24 -30.07 -2.98
N LEU A 383 -3.03 -29.06 -2.64
CA LEU A 383 -3.53 -28.04 -3.57
C LEU A 383 -3.30 -26.64 -3.02
N LEU A 384 -2.97 -25.69 -3.89
CA LEU A 384 -2.81 -24.28 -3.54
C LEU A 384 -3.84 -23.47 -4.29
N LYS A 385 -4.64 -22.69 -3.57
CA LYS A 385 -5.54 -21.74 -4.21
C LYS A 385 -4.75 -20.48 -4.55
N LEU A 386 -4.60 -20.19 -5.83
CA LEU A 386 -3.94 -19.00 -6.32
C LEU A 386 -4.96 -18.00 -6.83
N ARG A 387 -4.51 -16.75 -6.96
CA ARG A 387 -5.26 -15.70 -7.62
C ARG A 387 -4.42 -14.83 -8.54
N ASN A 388 -4.92 -14.66 -9.76
CA ASN A 388 -4.48 -13.67 -10.72
C ASN A 388 -5.09 -12.29 -10.38
N PRO A 389 -4.30 -11.22 -10.18
CA PRO A 389 -4.81 -9.88 -9.95
C PRO A 389 -5.55 -9.27 -11.15
N TRP A 390 -5.43 -9.84 -12.36
CA TRP A 390 -6.23 -9.42 -13.52
C TRP A 390 -7.73 -9.68 -13.33
N GLY A 391 -8.10 -10.60 -12.44
CA GLY A 391 -9.49 -11.02 -12.26
C GLY A 391 -10.00 -11.91 -13.40
N ASP A 392 -9.08 -12.42 -14.22
CA ASP A 392 -9.33 -13.39 -15.28
C ASP A 392 -8.09 -14.29 -15.47
N THR A 393 -8.10 -15.13 -16.50
CA THR A 393 -6.97 -15.91 -17.00
C THR A 393 -6.41 -16.87 -15.95
N GLU A 394 -6.85 -18.12 -16.05
CA GLU A 394 -6.64 -19.12 -15.02
C GLU A 394 -5.78 -20.30 -15.49
N TRP A 395 -5.34 -21.11 -14.52
CA TRP A 395 -4.69 -22.39 -14.78
C TRP A 395 -5.60 -23.32 -15.61
N GLU A 396 -5.05 -23.96 -16.63
CA GLU A 396 -5.78 -24.88 -17.54
C GLU A 396 -5.43 -26.36 -17.31
N GLY A 397 -4.68 -26.67 -16.24
CA GLY A 397 -4.21 -28.01 -15.95
C GLY A 397 -5.10 -28.82 -15.01
N ASP A 398 -4.47 -29.71 -14.24
CA ASP A 398 -5.19 -30.50 -13.25
C ASP A 398 -5.75 -29.57 -12.16
N TRP A 399 -7.03 -29.74 -11.79
CA TRP A 399 -7.78 -28.88 -10.86
C TRP A 399 -8.11 -27.46 -11.34
N SER A 400 -7.89 -27.15 -12.63
CA SER A 400 -8.54 -26.00 -13.28
C SER A 400 -10.06 -26.12 -13.27
N ASP A 401 -10.78 -25.04 -13.58
CA ASP A 401 -12.24 -25.04 -13.79
C ASP A 401 -12.72 -26.10 -14.79
N GLY A 402 -12.00 -26.28 -15.91
CA GLY A 402 -12.32 -27.29 -16.92
C GLY A 402 -11.89 -28.73 -16.58
N SER A 403 -11.34 -28.96 -15.38
CA SER A 403 -10.64 -30.20 -15.04
C SER A 403 -11.59 -31.35 -14.75
N LYS A 404 -11.27 -32.56 -15.24
CA LYS A 404 -12.07 -33.78 -14.99
C LYS A 404 -11.89 -34.34 -13.58
N GLN A 405 -10.95 -33.79 -12.82
CA GLN A 405 -10.59 -34.16 -11.47
C GLN A 405 -11.65 -33.71 -10.44
N TRP A 406 -12.48 -32.73 -10.81
CA TRP A 406 -13.58 -32.27 -9.98
C TRP A 406 -14.64 -33.34 -9.79
N THR A 407 -14.93 -33.63 -8.51
CA THR A 407 -16.07 -34.45 -8.10
C THR A 407 -17.02 -33.61 -7.24
N PRO A 408 -18.32 -33.95 -7.13
CA PRO A 408 -19.25 -33.24 -6.26
C PRO A 408 -18.75 -33.10 -4.81
N ALA A 409 -18.07 -34.12 -4.30
CA ALA A 409 -17.48 -34.09 -2.97
C ALA A 409 -16.31 -33.08 -2.86
N MET A 410 -15.43 -33.03 -3.87
CA MET A 410 -14.29 -32.10 -3.87
C MET A 410 -14.74 -30.65 -4.06
N MET A 411 -15.74 -30.39 -4.92
CA MET A 411 -16.30 -29.06 -5.08
C MET A 411 -16.88 -28.52 -3.78
N GLN A 412 -17.58 -29.37 -3.00
CA GLN A 412 -18.10 -29.00 -1.69
C GLN A 412 -16.98 -28.76 -0.67
N LYS A 413 -15.94 -29.62 -0.64
CA LYS A 413 -14.83 -29.49 0.30
C LYS A 413 -13.99 -28.22 0.08
N LEU A 414 -13.71 -27.89 -1.18
CA LEU A 414 -12.90 -26.74 -1.56
C LEU A 414 -13.72 -25.46 -1.76
N ASN A 415 -15.04 -25.54 -1.57
CA ASN A 415 -15.99 -24.47 -1.87
C ASN A 415 -15.70 -23.81 -3.23
N HIS A 416 -15.41 -24.65 -4.23
CA HIS A 416 -14.99 -24.20 -5.56
C HIS A 416 -16.21 -23.76 -6.37
N GLN A 417 -16.08 -22.62 -7.05
CA GLN A 417 -17.08 -22.05 -7.93
C GLN A 417 -16.45 -21.90 -9.30
N PHE A 418 -17.15 -22.32 -10.34
CA PHE A 418 -16.70 -22.14 -11.71
C PHE A 418 -16.90 -20.70 -12.16
N GLY A 419 -15.92 -20.13 -12.83
CA GLY A 419 -15.93 -18.78 -13.36
C GLY A 419 -14.52 -18.33 -13.74
N ASP A 420 -14.42 -17.37 -14.65
CA ASP A 420 -13.14 -16.75 -14.99
C ASP A 420 -12.99 -15.50 -14.14
N GLU A 421 -12.66 -15.69 -12.86
CA GLU A 421 -12.46 -14.61 -11.87
C GLU A 421 -10.99 -14.55 -11.43
N GLY A 422 -10.12 -15.29 -12.13
CA GLY A 422 -8.69 -15.38 -11.85
C GLY A 422 -8.35 -16.26 -10.65
N ILE A 423 -9.25 -17.13 -10.17
CA ILE A 423 -9.06 -17.91 -8.92
C ILE A 423 -9.10 -19.41 -9.22
N PHE A 424 -7.96 -20.08 -9.03
CA PHE A 424 -7.81 -21.50 -9.37
C PHE A 424 -7.01 -22.28 -8.33
N TRP A 425 -7.08 -23.61 -8.40
CA TRP A 425 -6.39 -24.57 -7.53
C TRP A 425 -5.20 -25.27 -8.18
#